data_AF-A0A661JPH7-F1
#
_entry.id   AF-A0A661JPH7-F1
#
_cell.length_a   1.000
_cell.length_b   1.000
_cell.length_c   1.000
_cell.angle_alpha   90.00
_cell.angle_beta   90.00
_cell.angle_gamma   90.00
#
_symmetry.space_group_name_H-M   'P 1'
#
loop_
_entity.id
_entity.type
_entity.pdbx_description
1 polymer ?
#
loop_
_entity_poly.entity_id
_entity_poly.type
_entity_poly.pdbx_seq_one_letter_code
_entity_poly.pdbx_strand_id
1 'polypeptide(L)'
;MRERFGVYVPKVVTREEYFAPGHRACQGCGEALAVRLTQKALGRDTIVACATGCMEIVSSPFPYTSWRIPWVHVAFENAAAVASGIEAGLKALMRKGRLP
;
A
#
# COMPACT_ATOMS: atom_id res chain seq x y z
N MET A 1 -6.28 1.28 26.25
CA MET A 1 -5.89 2.11 25.08
C MET A 1 -4.76 3.04 25.53
N ARG A 2 -3.51 2.81 25.14
CA ARG A 2 -2.33 3.45 25.78
C ARG A 2 -2.15 4.91 25.33
N GLU A 3 -2.70 5.86 26.09
CA GLU A 3 -2.45 7.31 25.93
C GLU A 3 -0.97 7.72 26.12
N ARG A 4 -0.16 6.83 26.72
CA ARG A 4 1.25 7.06 27.07
C ARG A 4 2.17 7.28 25.84
N PHE A 5 1.70 7.00 24.63
CA PHE A 5 2.47 7.21 23.39
C PHE A 5 2.12 8.50 22.64
N GLY A 6 1.08 9.25 23.02
CA GLY A 6 0.60 10.42 22.26
C GLY A 6 1.66 11.48 21.98
N VAL A 7 2.54 11.74 22.97
CA VAL A 7 3.64 12.73 22.84
C VAL A 7 4.84 12.17 22.05
N TYR A 8 4.97 10.84 21.96
CA TYR A 8 6.10 10.16 21.34
C TYR A 8 5.81 9.58 19.95
N VAL A 9 4.57 9.67 19.45
CA VAL A 9 4.17 9.11 18.13
C VAL A 9 5.17 9.44 17.02
N PRO A 10 5.64 10.69 16.85
CA PRO A 10 6.60 11.02 15.79
C PRO A 10 7.98 10.35 15.96
N LYS A 11 8.33 9.90 17.17
CA LYS A 11 9.60 9.22 17.46
C LYS A 11 9.50 7.69 17.30
N VAL A 12 8.30 7.12 17.37
CA VAL A 12 8.08 5.65 17.30
C VAL A 12 7.59 5.18 15.93
N VAL A 13 7.06 6.08 15.11
CA VAL A 13 6.63 5.75 13.73
C VAL A 13 7.85 5.69 12.81
N THR A 14 7.90 4.66 11.96
CA THR A 14 8.98 4.49 10.98
C THR A 14 9.10 5.67 10.03
N ARG A 15 10.35 6.03 9.70
CA ARG A 15 10.66 7.05 8.68
C ARG A 15 10.55 6.50 7.26
N GLU A 16 10.58 5.18 7.09
CA GLU A 16 10.43 4.54 5.78
C GLU A 16 9.08 4.90 5.15
N GLU A 17 9.10 5.20 3.86
CA GLU A 17 7.92 5.53 3.07
C GLU A 17 7.79 4.49 1.95
N TYR A 18 6.74 3.68 2.00
CA TYR A 18 6.38 2.74 0.93
C TYR A 18 5.35 3.32 -0.05
N PHE A 19 4.75 4.44 0.33
CA PHE A 19 4.02 5.36 -0.54
C PHE A 19 4.83 6.65 -0.67
N ALA A 20 5.46 6.83 -1.84
CA ALA A 20 6.39 7.91 -2.13
C ALA A 20 5.69 9.28 -2.23
N PRO A 21 6.38 10.38 -1.91
CA PRO A 21 5.94 11.71 -2.31
C PRO A 21 5.95 11.85 -3.85
N GLY A 22 5.13 12.76 -4.38
CA GLY A 22 5.05 13.01 -5.84
C GLY A 22 3.79 12.48 -6.53
N HIS A 23 2.72 12.20 -5.77
CA HIS A 23 1.41 11.86 -6.32
C HIS A 23 0.59 13.11 -6.70
N ARG A 24 -0.43 12.95 -7.54
CA ARG A 24 -1.31 14.03 -8.03
C ARG A 24 -2.59 14.25 -7.20
N ALA A 25 -2.62 13.75 -5.97
CA ALA A 25 -3.76 13.94 -5.08
C ALA A 25 -3.96 15.42 -4.70
N CYS A 26 -5.19 15.80 -4.37
CA CYS A 26 -5.51 17.15 -3.92
C CYS A 26 -4.69 17.58 -2.70
N GLN A 27 -4.49 18.89 -2.54
CA GLN A 27 -3.86 19.45 -1.34
C GLN A 27 -4.70 19.08 -0.11
N GLY A 28 -4.07 18.43 0.88
CA GLY A 28 -4.77 17.93 2.07
C GLY A 28 -5.61 16.67 1.86
N CYS A 29 -5.37 15.90 0.78
CA CYS A 29 -6.10 14.64 0.54
C CYS A 29 -5.97 13.66 1.71
N GLY A 30 -7.11 13.34 2.34
CA GLY A 30 -7.19 12.40 3.45
C GLY A 30 -6.85 10.95 3.05
N GLU A 31 -7.24 10.53 1.85
CA GLU A 31 -6.96 9.17 1.36
C GLU A 31 -5.45 8.95 1.15
N ALA A 32 -4.75 9.92 0.59
CA ALA A 32 -3.30 9.85 0.41
C ALA A 32 -2.57 9.77 1.77
N LEU A 33 -3.03 10.53 2.77
CA LEU A 33 -2.50 10.43 4.13
C LEU A 33 -2.80 9.05 4.75
N ALA A 34 -4.02 8.54 4.60
CA ALA A 34 -4.43 7.24 5.11
C ALA A 34 -3.61 6.10 4.48
N VAL A 35 -3.40 6.13 3.16
CA VAL A 35 -2.55 5.17 2.45
C VAL A 35 -1.11 5.27 2.96
N ARG A 36 -0.53 6.48 3.06
CA ARG A 36 0.82 6.67 3.60
C ARG A 36 0.99 6.05 4.99
N LEU A 37 0.07 6.33 5.91
CA LEU A 37 0.12 5.80 7.27
C LEU A 37 -0.10 4.28 7.32
N THR A 38 -1.06 3.77 6.56
CA THR A 38 -1.31 2.33 6.43
C THR A 38 -0.06 1.61 5.93
N GLN A 39 0.60 2.15 4.91
CA GLN A 39 1.80 1.56 4.36
C GLN A 39 2.98 1.58 5.34
N LYS A 40 3.11 2.61 6.17
CA LYS A 40 4.07 2.61 7.29
C LYS A 40 3.80 1.52 8.31
N ALA A 41 2.53 1.23 8.57
CA ALA A 41 2.13 0.19 9.52
C ALA A 41 2.33 -1.23 8.96
N LEU A 42 2.02 -1.45 7.68
CA LEU A 42 2.17 -2.76 7.02
C LEU A 42 3.63 -3.09 6.69
N GLY A 43 4.42 -2.10 6.29
CA GLY A 43 5.85 -2.28 6.04
C GLY A 43 6.17 -2.80 4.63
N ARG A 44 7.42 -3.23 4.45
CA ARG A 44 8.00 -3.59 3.14
C ARG A 44 7.36 -4.82 2.51
N ASP A 45 6.98 -5.80 3.32
CA ASP A 45 6.47 -7.09 2.84
C ASP A 45 4.95 -7.04 2.62
N THR A 46 4.54 -6.07 1.80
CA THR A 46 3.16 -5.75 1.47
C THR A 46 2.97 -5.78 -0.03
N ILE A 47 1.86 -6.35 -0.50
CA ILE A 47 1.42 -6.27 -1.89
C ILE A 47 0.06 -5.57 -1.91
N VAL A 48 -0.12 -4.61 -2.82
CA VAL A 48 -1.35 -3.82 -2.92
C VAL A 48 -2.11 -4.16 -4.21
N ALA A 49 -3.33 -4.65 -4.05
CA ALA A 49 -4.32 -4.70 -5.14
C ALA A 49 -5.18 -3.45 -5.07
N CYS A 50 -5.03 -2.54 -6.03
CA CYS A 50 -5.64 -1.21 -5.99
C CYS A 50 -6.77 -1.10 -7.01
N ALA A 51 -8.00 -1.13 -6.50
CA ALA A 51 -9.20 -0.87 -7.30
C ALA A 51 -9.10 0.48 -8.01
N THR A 52 -9.65 0.56 -9.22
CA THR A 52 -9.90 1.84 -9.91
C THR A 52 -10.51 2.85 -8.94
N GLY A 53 -10.01 4.07 -8.92
CA GLY A 53 -10.50 5.10 -8.01
C GLY A 53 -9.50 6.25 -7.87
N CYS A 54 -9.82 7.18 -6.96
CA CYS A 54 -8.98 8.37 -6.76
C CYS A 54 -7.53 7.99 -6.46
N MET A 55 -7.30 7.06 -5.52
CA MET A 55 -5.95 6.65 -5.16
C MET A 55 -5.20 5.94 -6.29
N GLU A 56 -5.88 5.19 -7.15
CA GLU A 56 -5.25 4.61 -8.33
C GLU A 56 -4.77 5.72 -9.28
N ILE A 57 -5.67 6.58 -9.76
CA ILE A 57 -5.33 7.54 -10.80
C ILE A 57 -4.31 8.60 -10.36
N VAL A 58 -4.36 9.01 -9.10
CA VAL A 58 -3.44 10.04 -8.59
C VAL A 58 -2.07 9.49 -8.21
N SER A 59 -1.96 8.20 -7.91
CA SER A 59 -0.71 7.59 -7.44
C SER A 59 0.09 6.88 -8.53
N SER A 60 -0.56 6.38 -9.58
CA SER A 60 0.08 5.63 -10.66
C SER A 60 -0.14 6.20 -12.07
N PRO A 61 -0.08 7.54 -12.30
CA PRO A 61 -0.23 8.08 -13.65
C PRO A 61 0.99 7.69 -14.49
N PHE A 62 0.77 7.01 -15.62
CA PHE A 62 1.85 6.65 -16.54
C PHE A 62 2.71 7.87 -16.93
N PRO A 63 4.05 7.76 -16.95
CA PRO A 63 4.89 6.57 -16.68
C PRO A 63 5.32 6.40 -15.22
N TYR A 64 4.71 7.12 -14.28
CA TYR A 64 5.14 7.21 -12.89
C TYR A 64 4.31 6.35 -11.94
N THR A 65 4.91 5.98 -10.82
CA THR A 65 4.22 5.33 -9.70
C THR A 65 4.74 5.87 -8.37
N SER A 66 3.81 6.11 -7.45
CA SER A 66 4.10 6.50 -6.06
C SER A 66 4.27 5.28 -5.16
N TRP A 67 4.17 4.06 -5.68
CA TRP A 67 4.29 2.83 -4.91
C TRP A 67 5.71 2.30 -4.95
N ARG A 68 6.32 2.10 -3.76
CA ARG A 68 7.67 1.52 -3.60
C ARG A 68 7.64 0.04 -3.22
N ILE A 69 6.46 -0.56 -3.29
CA ILE A 69 6.18 -1.96 -3.02
C ILE A 69 5.42 -2.54 -4.21
N PRO A 70 5.35 -3.88 -4.36
CA PRO A 70 4.54 -4.50 -5.39
C PRO A 70 3.09 -4.01 -5.32
N TRP A 71 2.64 -3.48 -6.45
CA TRP A 71 1.33 -2.88 -6.60
C TRP A 71 0.73 -3.33 -7.94
N VAL A 72 -0.56 -3.57 -7.97
CA VAL A 72 -1.29 -3.96 -9.18
C VAL A 72 -2.59 -3.18 -9.30
N HIS A 73 -2.80 -2.60 -10.46
CA HIS A 73 -4.08 -2.04 -10.88
C HIS A 73 -5.08 -3.17 -11.10
N VAL A 74 -6.31 -2.99 -10.62
CA VAL A 74 -7.41 -3.94 -10.80
C VAL A 74 -8.69 -3.20 -11.15
N ALA A 75 -9.67 -3.90 -11.72
CA ALA A 75 -10.96 -3.31 -12.05
C ALA A 75 -11.71 -2.90 -10.78
N PHE A 76 -12.70 -2.02 -10.94
CA PHE A 76 -13.42 -1.39 -9.82
C PHE A 76 -14.02 -2.41 -8.86
N GLU A 77 -14.54 -3.50 -9.40
CA GLU A 77 -15.33 -4.51 -8.70
C GLU A 77 -14.54 -5.71 -8.17
N ASN A 78 -13.25 -5.86 -8.53
CA ASN A 78 -12.56 -7.15 -8.38
C ASN A 78 -11.29 -7.14 -7.51
N ALA A 79 -11.02 -6.07 -6.76
CA ALA A 79 -9.80 -5.99 -5.94
C ALA A 79 -9.65 -7.14 -4.94
N ALA A 80 -10.74 -7.55 -4.29
CA ALA A 80 -10.70 -8.68 -3.35
C ALA A 80 -10.39 -10.01 -4.06
N ALA A 81 -10.95 -10.24 -5.25
CA ALA A 81 -10.67 -11.45 -6.02
C ALA A 81 -9.20 -11.52 -6.45
N VAL A 82 -8.62 -10.39 -6.86
CA VAL A 82 -7.20 -10.31 -7.20
C VAL A 82 -6.32 -10.52 -5.96
N ALA A 83 -6.65 -9.93 -4.82
CA ALA A 83 -5.93 -10.14 -3.56
C ALA A 83 -5.92 -11.62 -3.14
N SER A 84 -7.06 -12.31 -3.22
CA SER A 84 -7.16 -13.76 -2.98
C SER A 84 -6.31 -14.57 -3.96
N GLY A 85 -6.24 -14.15 -5.23
CA GLY A 85 -5.37 -14.75 -6.24
C GLY A 85 -3.88 -14.60 -5.92
N ILE A 86 -3.47 -13.41 -5.47
CA ILE A 86 -2.09 -13.13 -5.02
C ILE A 86 -1.73 -14.04 -3.84
N GLU A 87 -2.60 -14.12 -2.83
CA GLU A 87 -2.41 -14.98 -1.66
C GLU A 87 -2.26 -16.47 -2.06
N ALA A 88 -3.19 -16.99 -2.86
CA ALA A 88 -3.17 -18.36 -3.33
C ALA A 88 -1.92 -18.66 -4.18
N GLY A 89 -1.52 -17.72 -5.04
CA GLY A 89 -0.31 -17.80 -5.86
C GLY A 89 0.96 -17.87 -5.01
N LEU A 90 1.09 -16.99 -4.02
CA LEU A 90 2.22 -17.00 -3.07
C LEU A 90 2.28 -18.33 -2.31
N LYS A 91 1.17 -18.79 -1.73
CA LYS A 91 1.09 -20.09 -1.04
C LYS A 91 1.49 -21.26 -1.94
N ALA A 92 1.11 -21.22 -3.21
CA ALA A 92 1.47 -22.26 -4.17
C ALA A 92 2.98 -22.23 -4.52
N LEU A 93 3.58 -21.05 -4.65
CA LEU A 93 5.01 -20.91 -4.89
C LEU A 93 5.86 -21.32 -3.68
N MET A 94 5.43 -20.95 -2.47
CA MET A 94 6.05 -21.34 -1.20
C MET A 94 6.03 -22.85 -1.00
N ARG A 95 4.87 -23.51 -1.23
CA ARG A 95 4.76 -24.99 -1.18
C ARG A 95 5.70 -25.70 -2.15
N LYS A 96 6.00 -25.06 -3.29
CA LYS A 96 6.92 -25.58 -4.31
C LYS A 96 8.39 -25.21 -4.05
N GLY A 97 8.70 -24.53 -2.94
CA GLY A 97 10.05 -24.07 -2.60
C GLY A 97 10.62 -23.02 -3.58
N ARG A 98 9.75 -22.33 -4.35
CA ARG A 98 10.17 -21.31 -5.33
C ARG A 98 10.24 -19.90 -4.72
N LEU A 99 9.60 -19.71 -3.59
CA LEU A 99 9.70 -18.53 -2.74
C LEU A 99 9.90 -19.02 -1.30
N PRO A 100 10.66 -18.27 -0.48
CA PRO A 100 10.81 -18.57 0.94
C PRO A 100 9.47 -18.50 1.69
#